data_AF-A0AAW9IAM1-F1
#
_entry.id   AF-A0AAW9IAM1-F1
#
_cell.length_a   1.000
_cell.length_b   1.000
_cell.length_c   1.000
_cell.angle_alpha   90.00
_cell.angle_beta   90.00
_cell.angle_gamma   90.00
#
_symmetry.space_group_name_H-M   'P 1'
#
loop_
_entity.id
_entity.type
_entity.pdbx_description
1 polymer ?
#
loop_
_entity_poly.entity_id
_entity_poly.type
_entity_poly.pdbx_seq_one_letter_code
_entity_poly.pdbx_strand_id
1 'polypeptide(L)'
;LLEYPEVDYICFDEYFSLCGMSVSTANKIRISSKTKVKGRNVSVAIIDTGVYPHPDLITPYNRIITFIDLINGLKYPYDDNGHGTCTAGIIAGSGGKSNGMYSGIAPECNIHCYKAFDKSGKGFISDVLNA
;
A
#
# COMPACT_ATOMS: atom_id res chain seq x y z
N LEU A 1 -2.78 -15.20 -32.04
CA LEU A 1 -1.92 -15.18 -30.83
C LEU A 1 -1.59 -16.60 -30.36
N LEU A 2 -2.57 -17.51 -30.22
CA LEU A 2 -2.31 -18.91 -29.85
C LEU A 2 -1.55 -19.75 -30.91
N GLU A 3 -1.35 -19.20 -32.11
CA GLU A 3 -0.58 -19.87 -33.18
C GLU A 3 0.93 -19.69 -33.01
N TYR A 4 1.38 -18.83 -32.09
CA TYR A 4 2.80 -18.66 -31.77
C TYR A 4 3.24 -19.77 -30.81
N PRO A 5 4.27 -20.57 -31.15
CA PRO A 5 4.72 -21.70 -30.33
C PRO A 5 5.26 -21.29 -28.96
N GLU A 6 5.57 -20.01 -28.76
CA GLU A 6 6.01 -19.44 -27.47
C GLU A 6 4.86 -19.12 -26.51
N VAL A 7 3.60 -19.18 -26.96
CA VAL A 7 2.43 -18.80 -26.17
C VAL A 7 1.77 -20.03 -25.55
N ASP A 8 2.07 -20.26 -24.27
CA ASP A 8 1.50 -21.39 -23.51
C ASP A 8 0.04 -21.15 -23.06
N TYR A 9 -0.32 -19.91 -22.72
CA TYR A 9 -1.65 -19.59 -22.19
C TYR A 9 -2.04 -18.13 -22.44
N ILE A 10 -3.34 -17.89 -22.64
CA ILE A 10 -3.95 -16.55 -22.73
C ILE A 10 -5.22 -16.56 -21.88
N CYS A 11 -5.37 -15.56 -21.01
CA CYS A 11 -6.61 -15.27 -20.30
C CYS A 11 -7.09 -13.84 -20.58
N PHE A 12 -8.36 -13.59 -20.25
CA PHE A 12 -8.86 -12.23 -20.13
C PHE A 12 -8.28 -11.54 -18.91
N ASP A 13 -8.11 -10.23 -19.01
CA ASP A 13 -7.71 -9.40 -17.89
C ASP A 13 -8.94 -9.13 -17.00
N GLU A 14 -8.99 -9.82 -15.86
CA GLU A 14 -10.06 -9.67 -14.89
C GLU A 14 -9.72 -8.58 -13.86
N TYR A 15 -10.68 -8.25 -12.99
CA TYR A 15 -10.49 -7.27 -11.92
C TYR A 15 -10.27 -7.95 -10.57
N PHE A 16 -9.30 -7.44 -9.81
CA PHE A 16 -9.28 -7.55 -8.37
C PHE A 16 -10.11 -6.43 -7.73
N SER A 17 -10.65 -6.72 -6.55
CA SER A 17 -11.32 -5.73 -5.70
C SER A 17 -10.60 -5.66 -4.35
N LEU A 18 -10.57 -4.48 -3.75
CA LEU A 18 -9.95 -4.31 -2.43
C LEU A 18 -10.59 -5.23 -1.39
N CYS A 19 -9.74 -5.79 -0.52
CA CYS A 19 -10.17 -6.60 0.59
C CYS A 19 -10.19 -5.75 1.88
N GLY A 20 -11.35 -5.19 2.21
CA GLY A 20 -11.56 -4.50 3.48
C GLY A 20 -12.50 -5.28 4.40
N MET A 21 -11.97 -5.91 5.45
CA MET A 21 -12.80 -6.29 6.60
C MET A 21 -12.65 -5.25 7.71
N SER A 22 -13.69 -5.09 8.53
CA SER A 22 -13.66 -4.22 9.72
C SER A 22 -12.39 -4.44 10.54
N VAL A 23 -11.80 -3.35 11.03
CA VAL A 23 -10.63 -3.30 11.92
C VAL A 23 -10.79 -4.23 13.14
N SER A 24 -12.04 -4.46 13.59
CA SER A 24 -12.35 -5.40 14.67
C SER A 24 -12.06 -6.88 14.34
N THR A 25 -12.16 -7.29 13.07
CA THR A 25 -11.90 -8.69 12.65
C THR A 25 -10.39 -8.96 12.50
N ALA A 26 -9.60 -7.97 12.05
CA ALA A 26 -8.15 -8.07 11.93
C ALA A 26 -7.42 -8.10 13.29
N ASN A 27 -8.00 -7.47 14.32
CA ASN A 27 -7.40 -7.29 15.64
C ASN A 27 -7.44 -8.50 16.60
N LYS A 28 -7.79 -9.70 16.12
CA LYS A 28 -7.59 -10.92 16.94
C LYS A 28 -6.11 -11.29 17.09
N ILE A 29 -5.22 -10.63 16.33
CA ILE A 29 -3.77 -10.71 16.53
C ILE A 29 -3.36 -9.62 17.50
N ARG A 30 -3.00 -10.02 18.72
CA ARG A 30 -2.29 -9.14 19.66
C ARG A 30 -0.80 -9.21 19.34
N ILE A 31 -0.18 -8.09 18.97
CA ILE A 31 1.28 -7.99 18.93
C ILE A 31 1.77 -8.12 20.37
N SER A 32 2.24 -9.32 20.71
CA SER A 32 2.58 -9.73 22.08
C SER A 32 3.94 -9.22 22.55
N SER A 33 4.61 -8.33 21.83
CA SER A 33 5.93 -7.86 22.24
C SER A 33 6.15 -6.39 21.96
N LYS A 34 6.67 -5.69 22.97
CA LYS A 34 7.45 -4.46 22.81
C LYS A 34 8.76 -4.82 22.11
N THR A 35 8.71 -5.15 20.83
CA THR A 35 9.93 -5.26 20.03
C THR A 35 10.50 -3.85 19.88
N LYS A 36 11.81 -3.69 20.11
CA LYS A 36 12.50 -2.41 19.89
C LYS A 36 12.71 -2.11 18.39
N VAL A 37 12.34 -3.04 17.51
CA VAL A 37 12.60 -2.98 16.08
C VAL A 37 11.48 -2.18 15.42
N LYS A 38 11.84 -1.12 14.68
CA LYS A 38 10.89 -0.21 14.04
C LYS A 38 10.93 -0.24 12.52
N GLY A 39 11.65 -1.21 11.94
CA GLY A 39 11.76 -1.38 10.47
C GLY A 39 12.74 -0.44 9.79
N ARG A 40 13.69 0.17 10.53
CA ARG A 40 14.72 1.02 9.92
C ARG A 40 15.51 0.27 8.85
N ASN A 41 15.72 0.92 7.70
CA ASN A 41 16.36 0.36 6.49
C ASN A 41 15.62 -0.83 5.86
N VAL A 42 14.35 -1.04 6.22
CA VAL A 42 13.45 -1.97 5.54
C VAL A 42 12.54 -1.17 4.62
N SER A 43 12.32 -1.66 3.41
CA SER A 43 11.36 -1.11 2.46
C SER A 43 10.16 -2.05 2.32
N VAL A 44 8.96 -1.47 2.22
CA VAL A 44 7.71 -2.18 1.98
C VAL A 44 7.08 -1.63 0.71
N ALA A 45 6.81 -2.51 -0.24
CA ALA A 45 6.03 -2.19 -1.42
C ALA A 45 4.53 -2.31 -1.10
N ILE A 46 3.75 -1.31 -1.49
CA ILE A 46 2.29 -1.27 -1.31
C ILE A 46 1.66 -1.14 -2.70
N ILE A 47 0.97 -2.19 -3.14
CA ILE A 47 0.20 -2.21 -4.39
C ILE A 47 -1.28 -2.04 -4.01
N ASP A 48 -1.80 -0.83 -4.16
CA ASP A 48 -3.12 -0.45 -3.60
C ASP A 48 -3.73 0.75 -4.36
N THR A 49 -4.61 1.53 -3.74
CA THR A 49 -5.25 2.72 -4.33
C THR A 49 -4.36 3.96 -4.35
N GLY A 50 -3.13 3.84 -3.87
CA GLY A 50 -2.18 4.94 -3.75
C GLY A 50 -1.83 5.23 -2.29
N VAL A 51 -1.22 6.40 -2.06
CA VAL A 51 -0.87 6.86 -0.73
C VAL A 51 -0.93 8.38 -0.68
N TYR A 52 -1.74 8.91 0.22
CA TYR A 52 -1.74 10.33 0.51
C TYR A 52 -0.56 10.67 1.43
N PRO A 53 0.21 11.75 1.16
CA PRO A 53 1.34 12.17 2.00
C PRO A 53 0.87 12.80 3.33
N HIS A 54 0.20 12.00 4.16
CA HIS A 54 -0.28 12.39 5.47
C HIS A 54 0.89 12.72 6.41
N PRO A 55 0.77 13.70 7.35
CA PRO A 55 1.84 14.03 8.30
C PRO A 55 2.42 12.84 9.06
N ASP A 56 1.61 11.82 9.39
CA ASP A 56 2.12 10.63 10.06
C ASP A 56 3.04 9.77 9.19
N LEU A 57 2.96 9.89 7.86
CA LEU A 57 3.83 9.20 6.91
C LEU A 57 5.05 10.06 6.53
N ILE A 58 4.91 11.39 6.53
CA ILE A 58 5.96 12.31 6.05
C ILE A 58 6.78 13.01 7.15
N THR A 59 6.37 12.89 8.41
CA THR A 59 7.03 13.51 9.56
C THR A 59 7.48 12.43 10.55
N PRO A 60 8.66 12.56 11.20
CA PRO A 60 9.67 13.62 11.05
C PRO A 60 10.49 13.56 9.75
N TYR A 61 10.36 12.49 8.97
CA TYR A 61 10.99 12.34 7.66
C TYR A 61 10.01 11.67 6.70
N ASN A 62 10.22 11.90 5.40
CA ASN A 62 9.39 11.31 4.37
C ASN A 62 9.66 9.80 4.26
N ARG A 63 8.63 8.99 4.54
CA ARG A 63 8.68 7.53 4.35
C ARG A 63 8.28 7.09 2.95
N ILE A 64 7.57 7.92 2.19
CA ILE A 64 7.14 7.60 0.82
C ILE A 64 8.33 7.87 -0.10
N ILE A 65 9.08 6.82 -0.42
CA ILE A 65 10.31 6.89 -1.23
C ILE A 65 9.99 6.85 -2.71
N THR A 66 8.98 6.07 -3.10
CA THR A 66 8.56 5.93 -4.50
C THR A 66 7.04 5.97 -4.57
N PHE A 67 6.54 6.61 -5.62
CA PHE A 67 5.15 6.57 -6.01
C PHE A 67 5.08 6.36 -7.52
N ILE A 68 4.43 5.28 -7.93
CA ILE A 68 4.12 4.96 -9.33
C ILE A 68 2.61 4.83 -9.44
N ASP A 69 2.03 5.52 -10.40
CA ASP A 69 0.60 5.48 -10.67
C ASP A 69 0.35 4.77 -12.00
N LEU A 70 -0.14 3.54 -11.92
CA LEU A 70 -0.49 2.72 -13.08
C LEU A 70 -1.88 3.05 -13.62
N ILE A 71 -2.69 3.80 -12.86
CA ILE A 71 -4.09 4.11 -13.22
C ILE A 71 -4.19 5.42 -13.98
N ASN A 72 -3.64 6.51 -13.44
CA ASN A 72 -3.73 7.85 -14.05
C ASN A 72 -2.37 8.43 -14.47
N GLY A 73 -1.26 7.74 -14.19
CA GLY A 73 0.09 8.19 -14.58
C GLY A 73 0.57 9.46 -13.86
N LEU A 74 -0.03 9.84 -12.72
CA LEU A 74 0.39 11.02 -11.97
C LEU A 74 1.73 10.77 -11.27
N LYS A 75 2.58 11.81 -11.27
CA LYS A 75 3.95 11.74 -10.72
C LYS A 75 4.07 12.17 -9.27
N TYR A 76 2.95 12.48 -8.61
CA TYR A 76 2.92 12.90 -7.22
C TYR A 76 2.02 11.96 -6.41
N PRO A 77 2.36 11.68 -5.14
CA PRO A 77 1.59 10.75 -4.32
C PRO A 77 0.21 11.32 -3.99
N TYR A 78 -0.81 10.50 -4.19
CA TYR A 78 -2.20 10.75 -3.83
C TYR A 78 -2.91 9.42 -3.59
N ASP A 79 -4.09 9.50 -2.99
CA ASP A 79 -5.00 8.38 -2.83
C ASP A 79 -6.43 8.91 -2.87
N ASP A 80 -7.18 8.50 -3.87
CA ASP A 80 -8.55 8.94 -4.14
C ASP A 80 -9.62 7.93 -3.67
N ASN A 81 -9.19 6.89 -2.94
CA ASN A 81 -10.07 5.94 -2.26
C ASN A 81 -9.84 5.94 -0.74
N GLY A 82 -8.57 5.96 -0.31
CA GLY A 82 -8.15 6.00 1.10
C GLY A 82 -7.68 4.66 1.67
N HIS A 83 -7.96 3.54 0.99
CA HIS A 83 -7.54 2.21 1.45
C HIS A 83 -6.02 2.09 1.53
N GLY A 84 -5.29 2.45 0.48
CA GLY A 84 -3.84 2.39 0.46
C GLY A 84 -3.18 3.29 1.51
N THR A 85 -3.73 4.48 1.77
CA THR A 85 -3.28 5.35 2.86
C THR A 85 -3.51 4.73 4.23
N CYS A 86 -4.66 4.08 4.45
CA CYS A 86 -4.95 3.35 5.68
C CYS A 86 -3.93 2.21 5.89
N THR A 87 -3.70 1.39 4.86
CA THR A 87 -2.70 0.31 4.84
C THR A 87 -1.30 0.84 5.16
N ALA A 88 -0.88 1.93 4.51
CA ALA A 88 0.40 2.59 4.74
C ALA A 88 0.52 3.11 6.19
N GLY A 89 -0.57 3.64 6.77
CA GLY A 89 -0.61 4.07 8.17
C GLY A 89 -0.44 2.92 9.15
N ILE A 90 -1.12 1.79 8.93
CA ILE A 90 -0.99 0.57 9.75
C ILE A 90 0.46 0.06 9.72
N ILE A 91 1.12 0.15 8.57
CA ILE A 91 2.51 -0.31 8.40
C ILE A 91 3.49 0.69 9.02
N ALA A 92 3.50 1.94 8.56
CA ALA A 92 4.61 2.88 8.77
C ALA A 92 4.20 4.21 9.42
N GLY A 93 2.95 4.37 9.86
CA GLY A 93 2.50 5.59 10.51
C GLY A 93 3.34 5.92 11.74
N SER A 94 3.86 7.15 11.83
CA SER A 94 4.64 7.59 12.99
C SER A 94 3.82 7.68 14.29
N GLY A 95 2.50 7.73 14.17
CA GLY A 95 1.59 8.02 15.28
C GLY A 95 1.72 9.45 15.83
N GLY A 96 2.48 10.34 15.17
CA GLY A 96 2.76 11.69 15.66
C GLY A 96 1.49 12.52 15.88
N LYS A 97 0.48 12.39 15.01
CA LYS A 97 -0.82 13.07 15.13
C LYS A 97 -1.74 12.47 16.19
N SER A 98 -1.36 11.36 16.80
CA SER A 98 -2.13 10.66 17.84
C SER A 98 -1.35 10.46 19.14
N ASN A 99 -0.27 11.21 19.35
CA ASN A 99 0.65 11.04 20.48
C ASN A 99 1.12 9.58 20.67
N GLY A 100 1.31 8.88 19.55
CA GLY A 100 1.76 7.49 19.49
C GLY A 100 0.66 6.44 19.59
N MET A 101 -0.60 6.81 19.84
CA MET A 101 -1.73 5.86 20.00
C MET A 101 -1.98 5.02 18.74
N TYR A 102 -1.84 5.62 17.56
CA TYR A 102 -2.02 4.96 16.26
C TYR A 102 -0.69 4.85 15.51
N SER A 103 0.37 4.48 16.21
CA SER A 103 1.65 4.16 15.57
C SER A 103 1.52 2.89 14.74
N GLY A 104 2.07 2.90 13.54
CA GLY A 104 2.20 1.71 12.70
C GLY A 104 3.16 0.68 13.30
N ILE A 105 3.15 -0.51 12.71
CA ILE A 105 3.95 -1.65 13.17
C ILE A 105 5.45 -1.39 13.00
N ALA A 106 5.84 -0.75 11.89
CA ALA A 106 7.22 -0.45 11.50
C ALA A 106 7.37 1.04 11.15
N PRO A 107 7.30 1.96 12.13
CA PRO A 107 7.22 3.40 11.89
C PRO A 107 8.51 4.03 11.35
N GLU A 108 9.58 3.27 11.14
CA GLU A 108 10.84 3.72 10.54
C GLU A 108 11.15 3.01 9.21
N CYS A 109 10.21 2.26 8.63
CA CYS A 109 10.38 1.67 7.31
C CYS A 109 10.10 2.69 6.18
N ASN A 110 10.60 2.35 5.00
CA ASN A 110 10.36 3.05 3.75
C ASN A 110 9.15 2.44 3.03
N ILE A 111 8.35 3.26 2.37
CA ILE A 111 7.20 2.87 1.56
C ILE A 111 7.53 3.14 0.09
N HIS A 112 7.32 2.12 -0.75
CA HIS A 112 7.25 2.25 -2.20
C HIS A 112 5.80 1.96 -2.59
N CYS A 113 5.09 2.97 -3.06
CA CYS A 113 3.68 2.83 -3.40
C CYS A 113 3.50 2.71 -4.91
N TYR A 114 2.70 1.71 -5.30
CA TYR A 114 2.28 1.44 -6.65
C TYR A 114 0.75 1.50 -6.66
N LYS A 115 0.19 2.58 -7.19
CA LYS A 115 -1.25 2.70 -7.35
C LYS A 115 -1.67 1.82 -8.53
N ALA A 116 -2.31 0.70 -8.22
CA ALA A 116 -2.85 -0.27 -9.18
C ALA A 116 -4.36 -0.48 -9.02
N PHE A 117 -4.99 0.23 -8.09
CA PHE A 117 -6.44 0.25 -7.89
C PHE A 117 -7.00 1.67 -8.08
N ASP A 118 -8.14 1.76 -8.74
CA ASP A 118 -8.85 3.01 -9.00
C ASP A 118 -9.59 3.54 -7.76
N LYS A 119 -10.24 4.70 -7.89
CA LYS A 119 -11.03 5.33 -6.83
C LYS A 119 -12.17 4.44 -6.28
N SER A 120 -12.65 3.47 -7.07
CA SER A 120 -13.70 2.53 -6.68
C SER A 120 -13.15 1.28 -5.99
N GLY A 121 -11.82 1.16 -5.89
CA GLY A 121 -11.16 0.00 -5.32
C GLY A 121 -11.09 -1.20 -6.27
N LYS A 122 -11.08 -0.96 -7.58
CA LYS A 122 -10.91 -1.99 -8.61
C LYS A 122 -9.58 -1.81 -9.33
N GLY A 123 -8.89 -2.91 -9.58
CA GLY A 123 -7.62 -2.92 -10.32
C GLY A 123 -7.61 -4.10 -11.28
N PHE A 124 -7.04 -3.93 -12.46
CA PHE A 124 -6.84 -5.05 -13.38
C PHE A 124 -5.73 -5.96 -12.86
N ILE A 125 -5.82 -7.26 -13.16
CA ILE A 125 -4.77 -8.22 -12.80
C ILE A 125 -3.46 -7.82 -13.49
N SER A 126 -3.52 -7.35 -14.73
CA SER A 126 -2.34 -6.90 -15.47
C SER A 126 -1.64 -5.71 -14.81
N ASP A 127 -2.38 -4.73 -14.30
CA ASP A 127 -1.82 -3.58 -13.58
C ASP A 127 -1.11 -4.02 -12.29
N VAL A 128 -1.72 -4.92 -11.53
CA VAL A 128 -1.12 -5.47 -10.30
C VAL A 128 0.14 -6.29 -10.61
N LEU A 129 0.17 -7.00 -11.73
CA LEU A 129 1.35 -7.76 -12.16
C LEU A 129 2.50 -6.86 -12.65
N ASN A 130 2.18 -5.67 -13.18
CA ASN A 130 3.15 -4.71 -13.70
C ASN A 130 3.81 -3.86 -12.59
N ALA A 131 3.19 -3.78 -11.41
CA ALA A 131 3.68 -3.04 -10.25
C ALA A 131 4.98 -3.61 -9.68
#